data_AF-A0A5B9GLE8-F1
#
_entry.id   AF-A0A5B9GLE8-F1
#
_cell.length_a   1.000
_cell.length_b   1.000
_cell.length_c   1.000
_cell.angle_alpha   90.00
_cell.angle_beta   90.00
_cell.angle_gamma   90.00
#
_symmetry.space_group_name_H-M   'P 1'
#
loop_
_entity.id
_entity.type
_entity.pdbx_description
1 polymer ?
#
loop_
_entity_poly.entity_id
_entity_poly.type
_entity_poly.pdbx_seq_one_letter_code
_entity_poly.pdbx_strand_id
1 'polypeptide(L)'
;MSNTNWISVPEAGDNHNGWTGRIWPEGEGIRRWRFEAIRAVKSHGIYDQGVFGSVRPVSVALDYQQPSTLIRPIVSSVDPGKIGSLHPEMRTKIAGTFQGLLTGCAIDDEHEAMFSGLGFESSAFRSWYGNPRIKDVVDDKYQLKSVEVAPNEEKTFEVPDFGTVEAFKGTSFHNGPNSSKLIPQSVFRLKFTALRSLDESIDVCLGLELVFGFLAGFRPKLPIFCLWLPTDGTSMRRSQDPKLDLGGVHFRDEEPPHPLNRIHGCGWDEVGLEEVISAYLKAPRDLVNRIHAVQLGRWFATNLNDKFSAVMPTFEEYLQSRFKNEEEENFLHSQRIFFDYIDASADPEIAQFSKKHIQVKSSKAPSLVTLLNRAINTLRDSGFRFDETLPRRIAKRRATMFHSAPIMNDDDVQAFYEETRAVTFMLMLFTLKDFGVSLERLSKAYQPLATFDDFLPDYPLPSFPSSSQDGVGQ
;
A
#
# COMPACT_ATOMS: atom_id res chain seq x y z
N MET A 1 5.13 24.03 -13.31
CA MET A 1 4.37 24.97 -12.45
C MET A 1 3.53 24.13 -11.51
N SER A 2 3.75 24.17 -10.20
CA SER A 2 2.99 23.37 -9.24
C SER A 2 1.57 23.94 -9.12
N ASN A 3 0.54 23.14 -9.44
CA ASN A 3 -0.86 23.49 -9.21
C ASN A 3 -1.06 23.84 -7.74
N THR A 4 -1.23 25.13 -7.46
CA THR A 4 -1.46 25.68 -6.14
C THR A 4 -2.95 26.01 -6.06
N ASN A 5 -3.66 25.43 -5.10
CA ASN A 5 -5.09 25.69 -4.90
C ASN A 5 -5.28 26.58 -3.67
N TRP A 6 -6.22 27.51 -3.71
CA TRP A 6 -6.54 28.36 -2.56
C TRP A 6 -7.52 27.66 -1.64
N ILE A 7 -7.42 27.94 -0.34
CA ILE A 7 -8.33 27.40 0.67
C ILE A 7 -8.88 28.51 1.56
N SER A 8 -10.12 28.36 1.96
CA SER A 8 -10.75 29.10 3.04
C SER A 8 -11.25 28.11 4.09
N VAL A 9 -10.96 28.38 5.37
CA VAL A 9 -11.34 27.50 6.49
C VAL A 9 -12.23 28.31 7.44
N PRO A 10 -13.53 28.03 7.49
CA PRO A 10 -14.43 28.70 8.42
C PRO A 10 -14.15 28.20 9.85
N GLU A 11 -14.14 29.11 10.84
CA GLU A 11 -14.16 28.76 12.26
C GLU A 11 -15.53 29.07 12.85
N ALA A 12 -16.04 28.18 13.71
CA ALA A 12 -17.34 28.36 14.33
C ALA A 12 -17.36 29.60 15.24
N GLY A 13 -18.31 30.51 15.00
CA GLY A 13 -18.58 31.67 15.86
C GLY A 13 -18.02 33.01 15.38
N ASP A 14 -17.31 33.08 14.25
CA ASP A 14 -16.79 34.36 13.74
C ASP A 14 -16.71 34.41 12.21
N ASN A 15 -17.71 35.00 11.55
CA ASN A 15 -17.82 35.07 10.08
C ASN A 15 -16.73 35.92 9.40
N HIS A 16 -15.90 36.62 10.16
CA HIS A 16 -14.87 37.53 9.65
C HIS A 16 -13.43 37.10 9.95
N ASN A 17 -13.21 36.02 10.71
CA ASN A 17 -11.87 35.61 11.19
C ASN A 17 -11.47 34.16 10.83
N GLY A 18 -11.94 33.66 9.68
CA GLY A 18 -11.51 32.35 9.18
C GLY A 18 -10.06 32.32 8.70
N TRP A 19 -9.51 31.12 8.49
CA TRP A 19 -8.19 30.97 7.89
C TRP A 19 -8.26 31.06 6.37
N THR A 20 -7.30 31.75 5.77
CA THR A 20 -7.14 31.79 4.31
C THR A 20 -5.75 31.32 3.93
N GLY A 21 -5.64 30.48 2.92
CA GLY A 21 -4.38 29.82 2.63
C GLY A 21 -4.30 29.19 1.26
N ARG A 22 -3.29 28.35 1.11
CA ARG A 22 -3.04 27.55 -0.09
C ARG A 22 -2.61 26.14 0.26
N ILE A 23 -2.93 25.21 -0.64
CA ILE A 23 -2.46 23.82 -0.60
C ILE A 23 -1.76 23.47 -1.90
N TRP A 24 -0.79 22.57 -1.81
CA TRP A 24 -0.07 22.07 -2.97
C TRP A 24 0.56 20.69 -2.68
N PRO A 25 0.73 19.84 -3.70
CA PRO A 25 1.54 18.64 -3.58
C PRO A 25 3.04 19.00 -3.62
N GLU A 26 3.83 18.32 -2.79
CA GLU A 26 5.28 18.36 -2.78
C GLU A 26 5.83 17.04 -3.33
N GLY A 27 6.82 17.13 -4.24
CA GLY A 27 7.62 16.00 -4.72
C GLY A 27 7.01 15.17 -5.87
N GLU A 28 7.89 14.62 -6.71
CA GLU A 28 7.53 13.68 -7.78
C GLU A 28 7.55 12.22 -7.31
N GLY A 29 8.40 11.84 -6.34
CA GLY A 29 8.52 10.45 -5.83
C GLY A 29 7.85 10.16 -4.48
N ILE A 30 7.45 11.19 -3.74
CA ILE A 30 6.62 11.07 -2.53
C ILE A 30 5.64 12.22 -2.58
N ARG A 31 4.37 11.94 -2.92
CA ARG A 31 3.35 12.99 -2.91
C ARG A 31 3.02 13.33 -1.46
N ARG A 32 3.64 14.38 -0.94
CA ARG A 32 3.28 14.95 0.37
C ARG A 32 2.40 16.15 0.14
N TRP A 33 1.23 16.18 0.75
CA TRP A 33 0.40 17.37 0.70
C TRP A 33 0.88 18.39 1.71
N ARG A 34 0.99 19.65 1.28
CA ARG A 34 1.38 20.78 2.13
C ARG A 34 0.27 21.82 2.17
N PHE A 35 0.19 22.52 3.29
CA PHE A 35 -0.67 23.68 3.45
C PHE A 35 0.08 24.83 4.10
N GLU A 36 -0.38 26.04 3.79
CA GLU A 36 -0.03 27.27 4.48
C GLU A 36 -1.30 28.09 4.63
N ALA A 37 -1.61 28.53 5.85
CA ALA A 37 -2.82 29.29 6.14
C ALA A 37 -2.50 30.48 7.05
N ILE A 38 -3.24 31.57 6.87
CA ILE A 38 -3.05 32.84 7.58
C ILE A 38 -4.41 33.27 8.15
N ARG A 39 -4.38 33.79 9.38
CA ARG A 39 -5.54 34.31 10.10
C ARG A 39 -5.20 35.64 10.76
N ALA A 40 -6.16 36.57 10.81
CA ALA A 40 -6.06 37.77 11.63
C ALA A 40 -6.30 37.42 13.11
N VAL A 41 -5.45 37.90 14.02
CA VAL A 41 -5.48 37.52 15.44
C VAL A 41 -5.33 38.72 16.36
N LYS A 42 -5.91 38.59 17.57
CA LYS A 42 -5.60 39.47 18.70
C LYS A 42 -4.32 38.99 19.41
N SER A 43 -3.67 39.86 20.19
CA SER A 43 -2.37 39.60 20.84
C SER A 43 -2.31 38.32 21.66
N HIS A 44 -3.43 37.89 22.23
CA HIS A 44 -3.52 36.72 23.10
C HIS A 44 -3.64 35.39 22.32
N GLY A 45 -3.83 35.42 21.00
CA GLY A 45 -4.06 34.24 20.15
C GLY A 45 -3.02 34.04 19.05
N ILE A 46 -1.83 34.64 19.18
CA ILE A 46 -0.81 34.65 18.11
C ILE A 46 -0.18 33.28 17.81
N TYR A 47 -0.25 32.34 18.75
CA TYR A 47 0.22 30.96 18.59
C TYR A 47 -0.91 29.95 18.44
N ASP A 48 -2.15 30.42 18.41
CA ASP A 48 -3.31 29.54 18.29
C ASP A 48 -3.38 28.94 16.88
N GLN A 49 -3.53 27.63 16.83
CA GLN A 49 -3.63 26.83 15.61
C GLN A 49 -5.09 26.63 15.18
N GLY A 50 -6.04 27.04 16.01
CA GLY A 50 -7.47 26.92 15.72
C GLY A 50 -7.87 25.49 15.41
N VAL A 51 -8.67 25.31 14.36
CA VAL A 51 -9.14 23.98 13.90
C VAL A 51 -8.01 23.01 13.53
N PHE A 52 -6.80 23.49 13.22
CA PHE A 52 -5.67 22.66 12.85
C PHE A 52 -4.95 22.00 14.04
N GLY A 53 -5.28 22.37 15.28
CA GLY A 53 -4.59 21.89 16.48
C GLY A 53 -4.92 20.44 16.89
N SER A 54 -5.95 19.80 16.28
CA SER A 54 -6.54 18.57 16.80
C SER A 54 -6.24 17.29 15.99
N VAL A 55 -5.43 17.34 14.92
CA VAL A 55 -5.17 16.23 13.97
C VAL A 55 -6.45 15.64 13.31
N ARG A 56 -7.63 16.17 13.65
CA ARG A 56 -8.92 15.81 13.05
C ARG A 56 -9.02 16.34 11.62
N PRO A 57 -9.91 15.79 10.79
CA PRO A 57 -10.23 16.37 9.50
C PRO A 57 -10.61 17.85 9.62
N VAL A 58 -10.18 18.66 8.66
CA VAL A 58 -10.50 20.09 8.62
C VAL A 58 -11.31 20.36 7.35
N SER A 59 -12.57 20.75 7.53
CA SER A 59 -13.47 21.21 6.47
C SER A 59 -12.98 22.54 5.88
N VAL A 60 -12.85 22.60 4.55
CA VAL A 60 -12.36 23.76 3.82
C VAL A 60 -13.20 24.01 2.56
N ALA A 61 -13.17 25.25 2.07
CA ALA A 61 -13.63 25.59 0.73
C ALA A 61 -12.43 25.77 -0.20
N LEU A 62 -12.26 24.86 -1.17
CA LEU A 62 -11.26 25.01 -2.24
C LEU A 62 -11.69 26.08 -3.22
N ASP A 63 -10.75 26.95 -3.57
CA ASP A 63 -10.94 28.12 -4.43
C ASP A 63 -12.21 28.91 -4.06
N TYR A 64 -12.51 28.96 -2.75
CA TYR A 64 -13.66 29.62 -2.13
C TYR A 64 -15.04 29.11 -2.58
N GLN A 65 -15.11 27.96 -3.26
CA GLN A 65 -16.38 27.46 -3.84
C GLN A 65 -16.62 25.99 -3.53
N GLN A 66 -15.60 25.13 -3.65
CA GLN A 66 -15.80 23.69 -3.63
C GLN A 66 -15.61 23.14 -2.21
N PRO A 67 -16.64 22.56 -1.57
CA PRO A 67 -16.51 21.95 -0.25
C PRO A 67 -15.52 20.79 -0.31
N SER A 68 -14.59 20.76 0.64
CA SER A 68 -13.50 19.80 0.68
C SER A 68 -13.04 19.55 2.12
N THR A 69 -12.22 18.52 2.32
CA THR A 69 -11.69 18.13 3.62
C THR A 69 -10.19 17.89 3.51
N LEU A 70 -9.43 18.51 4.41
CA LEU A 70 -8.02 18.17 4.64
C LEU A 70 -7.96 17.04 5.66
N ILE A 71 -7.41 15.89 5.27
CA ILE A 71 -7.39 14.68 6.09
C ILE A 71 -6.11 14.67 6.93
N ARG A 72 -6.28 14.58 8.26
CA ARG A 72 -5.19 14.53 9.25
C ARG A 72 -4.10 15.59 9.01
N PRO A 73 -4.45 16.89 9.05
CA PRO A 73 -3.48 17.96 8.97
C PRO A 73 -2.60 17.98 10.23
N ILE A 74 -1.30 18.17 10.01
CA ILE A 74 -0.27 18.28 11.05
C ILE A 74 0.43 19.62 10.83
N VAL A 75 0.28 20.53 11.79
CA VAL A 75 0.99 21.81 11.81
C VAL A 75 2.46 21.56 12.16
N SER A 76 3.37 22.00 11.30
CA SER A 76 4.82 21.89 11.52
C SER A 76 5.45 23.19 11.97
N SER A 77 4.85 24.34 11.63
CA SER A 77 5.31 25.63 12.11
C SER A 77 4.17 26.61 12.33
N VAL A 78 4.36 27.47 13.33
CA VAL A 78 3.51 28.61 13.65
C VAL A 78 4.40 29.85 13.67
N ASP A 79 4.15 30.77 12.74
CA ASP A 79 4.82 32.05 12.64
C ASP A 79 3.86 33.14 13.15
N PRO A 80 4.09 33.70 14.36
CA PRO A 80 3.37 34.86 14.83
C PRO A 80 3.85 36.06 14.01
N GLY A 81 3.15 36.35 12.92
CA GLY A 81 3.48 37.42 11.99
C GLY A 81 3.58 38.79 12.67
N LYS A 82 4.34 39.69 12.04
CA LYS A 82 4.52 41.07 12.50
C LYS A 82 3.30 41.93 12.12
N ILE A 83 3.05 43.00 12.90
CA ILE A 83 2.02 44.00 12.60
C ILE A 83 2.27 44.57 11.19
N GLY A 84 1.25 44.52 10.33
CA GLY A 84 1.35 45.06 8.98
C GLY A 84 1.52 46.58 8.99
N SER A 85 2.33 47.13 8.09
CA SER A 85 2.49 48.58 7.94
C SER A 85 1.22 49.28 7.44
N LEU A 86 0.32 48.55 6.77
CA LEU A 86 -0.92 49.06 6.16
C LEU A 86 -2.20 48.66 6.94
N HIS A 87 -2.14 47.61 7.76
CA HIS A 87 -3.25 47.15 8.59
C HIS A 87 -2.72 46.81 9.98
N PRO A 88 -3.22 47.46 11.06
CA PRO A 88 -2.69 47.32 12.41
C PRO A 88 -3.01 45.96 13.07
N GLU A 89 -3.63 45.04 12.34
CA GLU A 89 -4.01 43.72 12.84
C GLU A 89 -2.80 42.77 12.80
N MET A 90 -2.57 42.06 13.91
CA MET A 90 -1.60 40.98 13.97
C MET A 90 -2.13 39.80 13.16
N ARG A 91 -1.20 39.04 12.57
CA ARG A 91 -1.53 37.87 11.74
C ARG A 91 -0.75 36.68 12.23
N THR A 92 -1.39 35.52 12.29
CA THR A 92 -0.70 34.25 12.52
C THR A 92 -0.66 33.51 11.20
N LYS A 93 0.52 33.00 10.85
CA LYS A 93 0.72 32.09 9.73
C LYS A 93 1.05 30.71 10.27
N ILE A 94 0.37 29.69 9.77
CA ILE A 94 0.68 28.29 10.04
C ILE A 94 1.10 27.60 8.75
N ALA A 95 2.00 26.63 8.85
CA ALA A 95 2.33 25.75 7.75
C ALA A 95 2.43 24.31 8.25
N GLY A 96 2.15 23.36 7.37
CA GLY A 96 2.10 21.95 7.74
C GLY A 96 1.95 21.02 6.57
N THR A 97 1.66 19.76 6.90
CA THR A 97 1.39 18.67 5.94
C THR A 97 0.07 18.01 6.26
N PHE A 98 -0.54 17.32 5.29
CA PHE A 98 -1.74 16.53 5.53
C PHE A 98 -1.70 15.21 4.73
N GLN A 99 -2.50 14.23 5.12
CA GLN A 99 -2.44 12.88 4.55
C GLN A 99 -3.18 12.78 3.21
N GLY A 100 -4.29 13.49 3.03
CA GLY A 100 -5.07 13.42 1.80
C GLY A 100 -6.06 14.56 1.65
N LEU A 101 -6.49 14.79 0.41
CA LEU A 101 -7.49 15.79 0.06
C LEU A 101 -8.76 15.08 -0.39
N LEU A 102 -9.87 15.30 0.30
CA LEU A 102 -11.20 14.92 -0.18
C LEU A 102 -11.87 16.15 -0.78
N THR A 103 -12.18 16.12 -2.07
CA THR A 103 -12.88 17.21 -2.77
C THR A 103 -14.33 16.83 -3.05
N GLY A 104 -15.24 17.80 -2.99
CA GLY A 104 -16.68 17.57 -3.17
C GLY A 104 -17.43 17.15 -1.90
N CYS A 105 -16.75 17.05 -0.75
CA CYS A 105 -17.37 16.79 0.55
C CYS A 105 -16.57 17.46 1.68
N ALA A 106 -17.26 18.14 2.59
CA ALA A 106 -16.72 18.71 3.82
C ALA A 106 -17.15 17.83 4.99
N ILE A 107 -16.18 17.31 5.76
CA ILE A 107 -16.38 16.34 6.83
C ILE A 107 -15.65 16.83 8.07
N ASP A 108 -16.36 16.88 9.20
CA ASP A 108 -15.81 17.31 10.48
C ASP A 108 -15.40 16.12 11.38
N ASP A 109 -15.91 14.91 11.10
CA ASP A 109 -15.58 13.66 11.80
C ASP A 109 -15.29 12.51 10.81
N GLU A 110 -14.05 11.98 10.81
CA GLU A 110 -13.66 10.87 9.93
C GLU A 110 -14.33 9.55 10.26
N HIS A 111 -14.98 9.44 11.42
CA HIS A 111 -15.68 8.23 11.87
C HIS A 111 -17.18 8.25 11.54
N GLU A 112 -17.71 9.35 10.99
CA GLU A 112 -19.10 9.41 10.55
C GLU A 112 -19.31 8.53 9.30
N ALA A 113 -20.22 7.57 9.39
CA ALA A 113 -20.53 6.65 8.30
C ALA A 113 -21.43 7.32 7.25
N MET A 114 -20.87 7.65 6.09
CA MET A 114 -21.59 8.37 5.03
C MET A 114 -21.35 7.81 3.62
N PHE A 115 -20.34 6.97 3.39
CA PHE A 115 -20.03 6.51 2.05
C PHE A 115 -20.70 5.18 1.75
N SER A 116 -21.44 5.10 0.64
CA SER A 116 -22.10 3.88 0.16
C SER A 116 -21.23 3.04 -0.79
N GLY A 117 -20.07 3.56 -1.20
CA GLY A 117 -19.13 2.82 -2.02
C GLY A 117 -17.97 3.66 -2.50
N LEU A 118 -17.11 3.04 -3.31
CA LEU A 118 -15.93 3.64 -3.91
C LEU A 118 -15.65 3.09 -5.31
N GLY A 119 -14.89 3.83 -6.10
CA GLY A 119 -14.35 3.33 -7.36
C GLY A 119 -13.12 4.11 -7.81
N PHE A 120 -12.25 3.44 -8.56
CA PHE A 120 -10.98 4.03 -9.01
C PHE A 120 -10.47 3.40 -10.30
N GLU A 121 -9.67 4.19 -11.03
CA GLU A 121 -8.88 3.77 -12.18
C GLU A 121 -7.41 3.77 -11.76
N SER A 122 -6.84 2.57 -11.59
CA SER A 122 -5.49 2.39 -11.07
C SER A 122 -4.58 1.72 -12.09
N SER A 123 -3.35 2.21 -12.20
CA SER A 123 -2.29 1.56 -12.97
C SER A 123 -1.90 0.20 -12.38
N ALA A 124 -1.96 0.03 -11.05
CA ALA A 124 -1.68 -1.24 -10.39
C ALA A 124 -2.77 -2.26 -10.70
N PHE A 125 -4.04 -1.88 -10.49
CA PHE A 125 -5.19 -2.73 -10.83
C PHE A 125 -5.17 -3.11 -12.31
N ARG A 126 -4.93 -2.14 -13.20
CA ARG A 126 -4.79 -2.38 -14.65
C ARG A 126 -3.66 -3.35 -14.99
N SER A 127 -2.52 -3.25 -14.30
CA SER A 127 -1.37 -4.13 -14.52
C SER A 127 -1.67 -5.55 -14.09
N TRP A 128 -2.38 -5.73 -12.97
CA TRP A 128 -2.72 -7.06 -12.48
C TRP A 128 -3.94 -7.67 -13.18
N TYR A 129 -5.05 -6.93 -13.27
CA TYR A 129 -6.31 -7.40 -13.84
C TYR A 129 -6.25 -7.55 -15.36
N GLY A 130 -5.45 -6.72 -16.02
CA GLY A 130 -5.22 -6.72 -17.47
C GLY A 130 -5.99 -5.64 -18.22
N ASN A 131 -5.65 -5.51 -19.51
CA ASN A 131 -6.27 -4.59 -20.46
C ASN A 131 -7.12 -5.35 -21.49
N PRO A 132 -8.14 -4.70 -22.08
CA PRO A 132 -8.79 -5.24 -23.27
C PRO A 132 -7.74 -5.47 -24.37
N ARG A 133 -7.90 -6.57 -25.13
CA ARG A 133 -7.04 -6.85 -26.28
C ARG A 133 -7.38 -5.86 -27.39
N ILE A 134 -6.38 -5.10 -27.82
CA ILE A 134 -6.43 -4.30 -29.03
C ILE A 134 -5.65 -5.07 -30.08
N LYS A 135 -6.28 -5.42 -31.20
CA LYS A 135 -5.61 -6.09 -32.32
C LYS A 135 -5.51 -5.12 -33.48
N ASP A 136 -4.30 -4.96 -34.01
CA ASP A 136 -4.11 -4.32 -35.30
C ASP A 136 -4.55 -5.31 -36.38
N VAL A 137 -5.56 -4.92 -37.15
CA VAL A 137 -6.06 -5.70 -38.29
C VAL A 137 -5.76 -4.90 -39.55
N VAL A 138 -4.91 -5.45 -40.41
CA VAL A 138 -4.72 -4.92 -41.76
C VAL A 138 -5.85 -5.51 -42.60
N ASP A 139 -6.70 -4.64 -43.13
CA ASP A 139 -7.70 -5.08 -44.09
C ASP A 139 -6.98 -5.45 -45.40
N ASP A 140 -6.93 -6.75 -45.71
CA ASP A 140 -6.25 -7.29 -46.90
C ASP A 140 -6.80 -6.72 -48.22
N LYS A 141 -8.05 -6.21 -48.21
CA LYS A 141 -8.72 -5.67 -49.41
C LYS A 141 -8.39 -4.19 -49.65
N TYR A 142 -8.18 -3.40 -48.60
CA TYR A 142 -7.95 -1.96 -48.71
C TYR A 142 -6.54 -1.52 -48.25
N GLN A 143 -5.73 -2.44 -47.73
CA GLN A 143 -4.45 -2.16 -47.04
C GLN A 143 -4.57 -1.07 -45.96
N LEU A 144 -5.76 -0.91 -45.39
CA LEU A 144 -6.02 0.05 -44.33
C LEU A 144 -5.71 -0.61 -43.00
N LYS A 145 -4.91 0.07 -42.17
CA LYS A 145 -4.72 -0.31 -40.77
C LYS A 145 -5.99 0.04 -40.00
N SER A 146 -6.72 -0.98 -39.58
CA SER A 146 -7.85 -0.86 -38.67
C SER A 146 -7.46 -1.40 -37.30
N VAL A 147 -8.14 -0.91 -36.26
CA VAL A 147 -7.92 -1.36 -34.89
C VAL A 147 -9.19 -2.09 -34.46
N GLU A 148 -9.08 -3.39 -34.24
CA GLU A 148 -10.17 -4.17 -33.67
C GLU A 148 -10.06 -4.12 -32.14
N VAL A 149 -11.11 -3.61 -31.53
CA VAL A 149 -11.23 -3.44 -30.08
C VAL A 149 -12.07 -4.59 -29.56
N ALA A 150 -11.50 -5.38 -28.63
CA ALA A 150 -12.27 -6.41 -27.93
C ALA A 150 -13.49 -5.80 -27.21
N PRO A 151 -14.63 -6.51 -27.13
CA PRO A 151 -15.80 -6.03 -26.41
C PRO A 151 -15.46 -5.75 -24.94
N ASN A 152 -16.20 -4.82 -24.34
CA ASN A 152 -16.05 -4.52 -22.93
C ASN A 152 -16.43 -5.76 -22.10
N GLU A 153 -15.63 -6.06 -21.08
CA GLU A 153 -15.87 -7.14 -20.13
C GLU A 153 -16.23 -6.54 -18.77
N GLU A 154 -17.29 -7.05 -18.16
CA GLU A 154 -17.71 -6.68 -16.81
C GLU A 154 -17.81 -7.95 -15.95
N LYS A 155 -17.19 -7.91 -14.77
CA LYS A 155 -17.30 -8.97 -13.76
C LYS A 155 -17.89 -8.36 -12.50
N THR A 156 -19.02 -8.90 -12.06
CA THR A 156 -19.72 -8.49 -10.84
C THR A 156 -19.92 -9.68 -9.94
N PHE A 157 -19.63 -9.52 -8.65
CA PHE A 157 -19.84 -10.56 -7.64
C PHE A 157 -20.05 -9.92 -6.26
N GLU A 158 -20.73 -10.65 -5.38
CA GLU A 158 -20.97 -10.23 -4.01
C GLU A 158 -19.93 -10.83 -3.07
N VAL A 159 -19.44 -10.00 -2.16
CA VAL A 159 -18.53 -10.43 -1.11
C VAL A 159 -19.23 -10.25 0.24
N PRO A 160 -19.45 -11.33 1.01
CA PRO A 160 -20.16 -11.28 2.29
C PRO A 160 -19.61 -10.19 3.21
N ASP A 161 -20.51 -9.42 3.82
CA ASP A 161 -20.23 -8.33 4.77
C ASP A 161 -19.39 -7.16 4.23
N PHE A 162 -18.97 -7.22 2.97
CA PHE A 162 -18.15 -6.19 2.33
C PHE A 162 -18.94 -5.38 1.31
N GLY A 163 -19.54 -6.04 0.32
CA GLY A 163 -20.25 -5.34 -0.74
C GLY A 163 -20.33 -6.07 -2.07
N THR A 164 -20.91 -5.39 -3.05
CA THR A 164 -20.88 -5.79 -4.45
C THR A 164 -19.63 -5.21 -5.10
N VAL A 165 -18.77 -6.09 -5.62
CA VAL A 165 -17.58 -5.72 -6.39
C VAL A 165 -17.93 -5.76 -7.87
N GLU A 166 -17.58 -4.70 -8.58
CA GLU A 166 -17.70 -4.56 -10.03
C GLU A 166 -16.32 -4.25 -10.61
N ALA A 167 -15.90 -5.03 -11.60
CA ALA A 167 -14.65 -4.82 -12.32
C ALA A 167 -14.95 -4.72 -13.82
N PHE A 168 -14.51 -3.61 -14.42
CA PHE A 168 -14.75 -3.31 -15.82
C PHE A 168 -13.43 -3.26 -16.59
N LYS A 169 -13.37 -3.90 -17.76
CA LYS A 169 -12.31 -3.76 -18.76
C LYS A 169 -12.93 -3.28 -20.06
N GLY A 170 -12.39 -2.20 -20.62
CA GLY A 170 -12.88 -1.67 -21.89
C GLY A 170 -11.96 -0.62 -22.46
N THR A 171 -12.31 -0.05 -23.61
CA THR A 171 -11.58 1.08 -24.19
C THR A 171 -12.43 2.32 -24.22
N SER A 172 -11.83 3.46 -23.91
CA SER A 172 -12.43 4.77 -24.10
C SER A 172 -11.85 5.46 -25.33
N PHE A 173 -12.71 6.14 -26.07
CA PHE A 173 -12.30 6.98 -27.19
C PHE A 173 -12.19 8.43 -26.72
N HIS A 174 -10.98 8.97 -26.77
CA HIS A 174 -10.70 10.36 -26.45
C HIS A 174 -10.51 11.13 -27.75
N ASN A 175 -11.45 12.03 -28.07
CA ASN A 175 -11.33 12.90 -29.22
C ASN A 175 -10.59 14.18 -28.83
N GLY A 176 -9.32 14.30 -29.22
CA GLY A 176 -8.52 15.50 -29.03
C GLY A 176 -8.47 16.36 -30.30
N PRO A 177 -8.20 17.67 -30.19
CA PRO A 177 -8.19 18.58 -31.33
C PRO A 177 -7.19 18.22 -32.43
N ASN A 178 -6.11 17.49 -32.10
CA ASN A 178 -5.06 17.10 -33.05
C ASN A 178 -4.94 15.59 -33.26
N SER A 179 -5.61 14.77 -32.44
CA SER A 179 -5.57 13.31 -32.56
C SER A 179 -6.68 12.67 -31.73
N SER A 180 -7.38 11.72 -32.32
CA SER A 180 -8.23 10.80 -31.57
C SER A 180 -7.39 9.64 -31.04
N LYS A 181 -7.59 9.27 -29.77
CA LYS A 181 -6.86 8.18 -29.12
C LYS A 181 -7.82 7.18 -28.49
N LEU A 182 -7.61 5.90 -28.76
CA LEU A 182 -8.23 4.80 -28.00
C LEU A 182 -7.36 4.51 -26.78
N ILE A 183 -7.94 4.56 -25.58
CA ILE A 183 -7.25 4.35 -24.32
C ILE A 183 -7.86 3.14 -23.62
N PRO A 184 -7.08 2.06 -23.34
CA PRO A 184 -7.55 0.96 -22.53
C PRO A 184 -7.80 1.44 -21.09
N GLN A 185 -8.93 1.03 -20.53
CA GLN A 185 -9.36 1.37 -19.18
C GLN A 185 -9.73 0.10 -18.40
N SER A 186 -9.31 0.09 -17.14
CA SER A 186 -9.71 -0.92 -16.16
C SER A 186 -10.20 -0.17 -14.93
N VAL A 187 -11.46 -0.37 -14.56
CA VAL A 187 -12.10 0.34 -13.45
C VAL A 187 -12.45 -0.69 -12.38
N PHE A 188 -12.09 -0.38 -11.14
CA PHE A 188 -12.56 -1.12 -9.97
C PHE A 188 -13.65 -0.31 -9.27
N ARG A 189 -14.71 -1.00 -8.84
CA ARG A 189 -15.88 -0.43 -8.17
C ARG A 189 -16.30 -1.35 -7.04
N LEU A 190 -16.68 -0.76 -5.92
CA LEU A 190 -17.16 -1.45 -4.74
C LEU A 190 -18.33 -0.68 -4.14
N LYS A 191 -19.50 -1.30 -4.12
CA LYS A 191 -20.66 -0.80 -3.40
C LYS A 191 -20.74 -1.50 -2.06
N PHE A 192 -20.65 -0.77 -0.96
CA PHE A 192 -20.64 -1.36 0.37
C PHE A 192 -22.02 -1.93 0.75
N THR A 193 -22.03 -2.97 1.58
CA THR A 193 -23.25 -3.51 2.21
C THR A 193 -23.89 -2.53 3.19
N ALA A 194 -23.07 -1.73 3.88
CA ALA A 194 -23.48 -0.70 4.82
C ALA A 194 -22.64 0.57 4.59
N LEU A 195 -23.13 1.73 5.06
CA LEU A 195 -22.37 2.96 4.97
C LEU A 195 -21.06 2.84 5.74
N ARG A 196 -19.98 3.36 5.15
CA ARG A 196 -18.63 3.37 5.71
C ARG A 196 -18.19 4.78 6.06
N SER A 197 -17.33 4.88 7.06
CA SER A 197 -16.69 6.14 7.42
C SER A 197 -15.58 6.51 6.43
N LEU A 198 -15.05 7.75 6.55
CA LEU A 198 -13.91 8.17 5.76
C LEU A 198 -12.67 7.31 6.08
N ASP A 199 -12.42 7.05 7.36
CA ASP A 199 -11.28 6.25 7.83
C ASP A 199 -11.34 4.82 7.25
N GLU A 200 -12.49 4.16 7.36
CA GLU A 200 -12.70 2.83 6.76
C GLU A 200 -12.51 2.83 5.23
N SER A 201 -13.01 3.88 4.56
CA SER A 201 -12.88 4.02 3.10
C SER A 201 -11.42 4.21 2.67
N ILE A 202 -10.64 5.00 3.42
CA ILE A 202 -9.20 5.20 3.18
C ILE A 202 -8.45 3.88 3.34
N ASP A 203 -8.73 3.12 4.40
CA ASP A 203 -8.10 1.82 4.66
C ASP A 203 -8.36 0.82 3.52
N VAL A 204 -9.59 0.76 3.00
CA VAL A 204 -9.94 -0.09 1.86
C VAL A 204 -9.26 0.39 0.57
N CYS A 205 -9.30 1.69 0.28
CA CYS A 205 -8.66 2.28 -0.91
C CYS A 205 -7.16 1.97 -0.94
N LEU A 206 -6.45 2.24 0.16
CA LEU A 206 -5.02 1.99 0.28
C LEU A 206 -4.72 0.48 0.26
N GLY A 207 -5.48 -0.31 1.01
CA GLY A 207 -5.29 -1.74 1.09
C GLY A 207 -5.40 -2.42 -0.26
N LEU A 208 -6.48 -2.16 -1.01
CA LEU A 208 -6.68 -2.75 -2.33
C LEU A 208 -5.62 -2.30 -3.34
N GLU A 209 -5.26 -1.01 -3.35
CA GLU A 209 -4.21 -0.52 -4.26
C GLU A 209 -2.85 -1.16 -3.97
N LEU A 210 -2.50 -1.34 -2.68
CA LEU A 210 -1.29 -2.04 -2.28
C LEU A 210 -1.32 -3.51 -2.67
N VAL A 211 -2.46 -4.18 -2.53
CA VAL A 211 -2.66 -5.58 -2.95
C VAL A 211 -2.45 -5.74 -4.44
N PHE A 212 -3.12 -4.93 -5.27
CA PHE A 212 -2.96 -5.02 -6.73
C PHE A 212 -1.55 -4.69 -7.18
N GLY A 213 -0.92 -3.69 -6.56
CA GLY A 213 0.46 -3.34 -6.85
C GLY A 213 1.43 -4.46 -6.47
N PHE A 214 1.25 -5.05 -5.29
CA PHE A 214 2.04 -6.18 -4.84
C PHE A 214 1.94 -7.38 -5.78
N LEU A 215 0.72 -7.76 -6.19
CA LEU A 215 0.50 -8.89 -7.09
C LEU A 215 1.10 -8.64 -8.48
N ALA A 216 1.04 -7.41 -9.00
CA ALA A 216 1.71 -7.06 -10.25
C ALA A 216 3.24 -6.95 -10.12
N GLY A 217 3.76 -6.74 -8.90
CA GLY A 217 5.16 -6.42 -8.66
C GLY A 217 5.50 -4.95 -8.96
N PHE A 218 4.56 -4.05 -8.74
CA PHE A 218 4.61 -2.65 -9.18
C PHE A 218 3.97 -1.71 -8.14
N ARG A 219 4.54 -0.51 -7.92
CA ARG A 219 3.96 0.48 -6.98
C ARG A 219 3.83 1.85 -7.65
N PRO A 220 2.75 2.09 -8.42
CA PRO A 220 2.51 3.36 -9.07
C PRO A 220 2.12 4.44 -8.07
N LYS A 221 2.05 5.67 -8.56
CA LYS A 221 1.31 6.74 -7.90
C LYS A 221 -0.13 6.29 -7.63
N LEU A 222 -0.61 6.57 -6.41
CA LEU A 222 -1.98 6.27 -6.01
C LEU A 222 -2.98 6.95 -6.98
N PRO A 223 -4.06 6.25 -7.36
CA PRO A 223 -5.11 6.84 -8.17
C PRO A 223 -5.90 7.87 -7.34
N ILE A 224 -6.70 8.68 -8.03
CA ILE A 224 -7.77 9.43 -7.36
C ILE A 224 -8.93 8.46 -7.16
N PHE A 225 -9.35 8.30 -5.91
CA PHE A 225 -10.49 7.45 -5.55
C PHE A 225 -11.77 8.28 -5.60
N CYS A 226 -12.81 7.76 -6.23
CA CYS A 226 -14.15 8.35 -6.20
C CYS A 226 -14.92 7.66 -5.08
N LEU A 227 -15.40 8.41 -4.10
CA LEU A 227 -16.30 7.91 -3.06
C LEU A 227 -17.74 8.27 -3.42
N TRP A 228 -18.69 7.41 -3.08
CA TRP A 228 -20.11 7.63 -3.36
C TRP A 228 -20.88 7.92 -2.08
N LEU A 229 -21.67 8.98 -2.10
CA LEU A 229 -22.67 9.25 -1.08
C LEU A 229 -23.92 8.40 -1.34
N PRO A 230 -24.76 8.14 -0.31
CA PRO A 230 -25.97 7.36 -0.47
C PRO A 230 -26.86 8.06 -1.49
N THR A 231 -27.34 7.32 -2.49
CA THR A 231 -28.25 7.86 -3.49
C THR A 231 -29.68 7.47 -3.17
N ASP A 232 -30.63 8.37 -3.44
CA ASP A 232 -32.08 8.09 -3.40
C ASP A 232 -32.54 7.17 -4.54
N GLY A 233 -31.68 6.29 -5.06
CA GLY A 233 -32.04 5.28 -6.07
C GLY A 233 -31.67 5.58 -7.53
N THR A 234 -30.78 6.54 -7.83
CA THR A 234 -30.30 6.78 -9.21
C THR A 234 -28.86 6.30 -9.43
N SER A 235 -28.72 5.23 -10.23
CA SER A 235 -27.52 4.40 -10.42
C SER A 235 -26.51 4.91 -11.46
N MET A 236 -26.05 6.17 -11.38
CA MET A 236 -24.92 6.60 -12.20
C MET A 236 -23.98 7.52 -11.42
N ARG A 237 -22.67 7.24 -11.59
CA ARG A 237 -21.53 8.10 -11.24
C ARG A 237 -21.89 9.56 -11.52
N ARG A 238 -22.06 10.39 -10.49
CA ARG A 238 -22.36 11.81 -10.70
C ARG A 238 -21.04 12.52 -10.99
N SER A 239 -21.06 13.54 -11.84
CA SER A 239 -19.88 14.42 -12.03
C SER A 239 -19.42 15.11 -10.73
N GLN A 240 -20.24 15.02 -9.67
CA GLN A 240 -20.06 15.60 -8.34
C GLN A 240 -19.66 14.59 -7.26
N ASP A 241 -19.41 13.32 -7.58
CA ASP A 241 -18.99 12.34 -6.58
C ASP A 241 -17.69 12.81 -5.87
N PRO A 242 -17.61 12.72 -4.54
CA PRO A 242 -16.42 13.10 -3.80
C PRO A 242 -15.16 12.39 -4.31
N LYS A 243 -14.07 13.14 -4.48
CA LYS A 243 -12.78 12.62 -4.96
C LYS A 243 -11.74 12.70 -3.87
N LEU A 244 -11.22 11.54 -3.48
CA LEU A 244 -10.18 11.36 -2.49
C LEU A 244 -8.81 11.21 -3.17
N ASP A 245 -7.92 12.15 -2.90
CA ASP A 245 -6.55 12.17 -3.39
C ASP A 245 -5.56 12.00 -2.22
N LEU A 246 -5.06 10.77 -2.07
CA LEU A 246 -4.18 10.37 -0.97
C LEU A 246 -2.72 10.75 -1.24
N GLY A 247 -2.08 11.30 -0.21
CA GLY A 247 -0.65 11.55 -0.13
C GLY A 247 0.02 10.73 0.98
N GLY A 248 1.28 11.06 1.28
CA GLY A 248 2.04 10.47 2.38
C GLY A 248 2.57 9.04 2.14
N VAL A 249 2.36 8.48 0.95
CA VAL A 249 2.82 7.14 0.58
C VAL A 249 3.96 7.23 -0.43
N HIS A 250 5.03 6.45 -0.22
CA HIS A 250 6.11 6.30 -1.19
C HIS A 250 5.61 5.52 -2.41
N PHE A 251 5.87 6.05 -3.61
CA PHE A 251 5.60 5.36 -4.87
C PHE A 251 6.77 5.56 -5.82
N ARG A 252 6.74 4.86 -6.95
CA ARG A 252 7.66 5.12 -8.05
C ARG A 252 6.88 5.65 -9.23
N ASP A 253 7.38 6.74 -9.80
CA ASP A 253 6.87 7.23 -11.08
C ASP A 253 7.51 6.40 -12.20
N GLU A 254 7.09 5.14 -12.28
CA GLU A 254 7.55 4.15 -13.25
C GLU A 254 6.37 3.74 -14.14
N GLU A 255 6.66 3.43 -15.41
CA GLU A 255 5.65 2.89 -16.30
C GLU A 255 5.16 1.52 -15.82
N PRO A 256 3.89 1.16 -16.09
CA PRO A 256 3.38 -0.18 -15.80
C PRO A 256 4.29 -1.27 -16.37
N PRO A 257 4.60 -2.33 -15.61
CA PRO A 257 5.50 -3.38 -16.07
C PRO A 257 4.94 -4.09 -17.31
N HIS A 258 5.84 -4.41 -18.23
CA HIS A 258 5.55 -5.29 -19.35
C HIS A 258 4.91 -6.59 -18.84
N PRO A 259 3.90 -7.18 -19.53
CA PRO A 259 3.22 -8.39 -19.05
C PRO A 259 4.15 -9.54 -18.63
N LEU A 260 5.28 -9.72 -19.31
CA LEU A 260 6.28 -10.75 -18.99
C LEU A 260 7.08 -10.49 -17.70
N ASN A 261 7.08 -9.25 -17.21
CA ASN A 261 7.81 -8.84 -16.00
C ASN A 261 6.90 -8.74 -14.77
N ARG A 262 5.62 -9.07 -14.92
CA ARG A 262 4.64 -9.04 -13.82
C ARG A 262 4.78 -10.28 -12.97
N ILE A 263 4.73 -10.11 -11.65
CA ILE A 263 4.81 -11.24 -10.71
C ILE A 263 3.61 -12.17 -10.90
N HIS A 264 2.42 -11.61 -11.04
CA HIS A 264 1.18 -12.35 -11.29
C HIS A 264 0.16 -11.50 -12.06
N GLY A 265 -0.80 -12.16 -12.70
CA GLY A 265 -1.96 -11.54 -13.35
C GLY A 265 -3.25 -12.28 -13.05
N CYS A 266 -4.38 -11.58 -13.07
CA CYS A 266 -5.69 -12.18 -12.80
C CYS A 266 -5.95 -13.36 -13.73
N GLY A 267 -6.27 -14.52 -13.15
CA GLY A 267 -6.59 -15.75 -13.87
C GLY A 267 -5.39 -16.56 -14.37
N TRP A 268 -4.14 -16.20 -14.03
CA TRP A 268 -2.97 -17.00 -14.40
C TRP A 268 -2.98 -18.37 -13.71
N ASP A 269 -3.24 -18.42 -12.41
CA ASP A 269 -3.24 -19.65 -11.60
C ASP A 269 -4.62 -19.99 -11.02
N GLU A 270 -5.68 -19.74 -11.80
CA GLU A 270 -7.08 -19.84 -11.34
C GLU A 270 -7.46 -18.83 -10.24
N VAL A 271 -6.48 -18.11 -9.69
CA VAL A 271 -6.67 -16.97 -8.78
C VAL A 271 -7.30 -15.80 -9.54
N GLY A 272 -8.60 -15.60 -9.30
CA GLY A 272 -9.36 -14.47 -9.78
C GLY A 272 -9.43 -13.33 -8.78
N LEU A 273 -10.17 -12.29 -9.18
CA LEU A 273 -10.43 -11.11 -8.34
C LEU A 273 -11.21 -11.43 -7.07
N GLU A 274 -12.10 -12.43 -7.12
CA GLU A 274 -12.95 -12.79 -5.98
C GLU A 274 -12.13 -13.46 -4.87
N GLU A 275 -11.23 -14.36 -5.25
CA GLU A 275 -10.32 -15.07 -4.36
C GLU A 275 -9.36 -14.09 -3.68
N VAL A 276 -8.81 -13.13 -4.43
CA VAL A 276 -7.90 -12.10 -3.90
C VAL A 276 -8.61 -11.20 -2.89
N ILE A 277 -9.81 -10.71 -3.21
CA ILE A 277 -10.57 -9.85 -2.28
C ILE A 277 -10.96 -10.66 -1.04
N SER A 278 -11.42 -11.89 -1.21
CA SER A 278 -11.78 -12.77 -0.09
C SER A 278 -10.59 -13.05 0.82
N ALA A 279 -9.40 -13.26 0.27
CA ALA A 279 -8.17 -13.43 1.04
C ALA A 279 -7.78 -12.14 1.78
N TYR A 280 -7.86 -10.98 1.11
CA TYR A 280 -7.61 -9.67 1.73
C TYR A 280 -8.51 -9.43 2.95
N LEU A 281 -9.81 -9.71 2.83
CA LEU A 281 -10.78 -9.43 3.90
C LEU A 281 -10.65 -10.34 5.12
N LYS A 282 -10.07 -11.54 4.99
CA LYS A 282 -9.82 -12.42 6.15
C LYS A 282 -8.79 -11.82 7.12
N ALA A 283 -7.83 -11.06 6.61
CA ALA A 283 -6.74 -10.51 7.43
C ALA A 283 -6.17 -9.20 6.81
N PRO A 284 -6.96 -8.13 6.69
CA PRO A 284 -6.61 -6.96 5.87
C PRO A 284 -5.37 -6.24 6.40
N ARG A 285 -5.29 -6.02 7.72
CA ARG A 285 -4.16 -5.34 8.36
C ARG A 285 -2.86 -6.15 8.24
N ASP A 286 -2.93 -7.45 8.53
CA ASP A 286 -1.77 -8.33 8.45
C ASP A 286 -1.22 -8.40 7.01
N LEU A 287 -2.08 -8.63 6.01
CA LEU A 287 -1.66 -8.67 4.61
C LEU A 287 -1.06 -7.35 4.14
N VAL A 288 -1.69 -6.22 4.47
CA VAL A 288 -1.17 -4.89 4.12
C VAL A 288 0.19 -4.63 4.79
N ASN A 289 0.35 -5.00 6.06
CA ASN A 289 1.62 -4.88 6.77
C ASN A 289 2.73 -5.72 6.12
N ARG A 290 2.43 -6.96 5.74
CA ARG A 290 3.36 -7.84 5.01
C ARG A 290 3.74 -7.27 3.65
N ILE A 291 2.77 -6.81 2.88
CA ILE A 291 3.00 -6.15 1.59
C ILE A 291 3.90 -4.92 1.77
N HIS A 292 3.59 -4.07 2.74
CA HIS A 292 4.35 -2.86 3.01
C HIS A 292 5.80 -3.18 3.38
N ALA A 293 6.01 -4.15 4.27
CA ALA A 293 7.33 -4.63 4.65
C ALA A 293 8.14 -5.12 3.44
N VAL A 294 7.54 -5.97 2.59
CA VAL A 294 8.19 -6.44 1.35
C VAL A 294 8.55 -5.26 0.43
N GLN A 295 7.63 -4.31 0.22
CA GLN A 295 7.88 -3.16 -0.64
C GLN A 295 9.00 -2.27 -0.10
N LEU A 296 9.06 -2.05 1.21
CA LEU A 296 10.19 -1.33 1.84
C LEU A 296 11.51 -2.08 1.63
N GLY A 297 11.53 -3.39 1.90
CA GLY A 297 12.71 -4.24 1.72
C GLY A 297 13.23 -4.28 0.29
N ARG A 298 12.34 -4.22 -0.70
CA ARG A 298 12.71 -4.24 -2.13
C ARG A 298 13.11 -2.86 -2.66
N TRP A 299 12.34 -1.82 -2.37
CA TRP A 299 12.34 -0.62 -3.22
C TRP A 299 12.56 0.71 -2.54
N PHE A 300 12.20 0.87 -1.26
CA PHE A 300 12.10 2.19 -0.63
C PHE A 300 13.05 2.41 0.54
N ALA A 301 13.57 1.35 1.16
CA ALA A 301 14.58 1.48 2.19
C ALA A 301 15.94 1.88 1.59
N THR A 302 16.61 2.81 2.27
CA THR A 302 17.81 3.49 1.76
C THR A 302 19.09 2.66 1.93
N ASN A 303 19.12 1.79 2.94
CA ASN A 303 20.27 0.98 3.29
C ASN A 303 19.84 -0.43 3.73
N LEU A 304 20.80 -1.34 3.93
CA LEU A 304 20.50 -2.73 4.30
C LEU A 304 19.87 -2.86 5.69
N ASN A 305 20.25 -1.99 6.62
CA ASN A 305 19.69 -2.04 7.97
C ASN A 305 18.21 -1.70 7.96
N ASP A 306 17.82 -0.65 7.25
CA ASP A 306 16.42 -0.25 7.08
C ASP A 306 15.61 -1.38 6.43
N LYS A 307 16.16 -2.02 5.39
CA LYS A 307 15.51 -3.13 4.69
C LYS A 307 15.25 -4.31 5.64
N PHE A 308 16.27 -4.77 6.34
CA PHE A 308 16.14 -5.91 7.23
C PHE A 308 15.25 -5.59 8.44
N SER A 309 15.38 -4.40 9.01
CA SER A 309 14.58 -3.97 10.18
C SER A 309 13.10 -3.78 9.84
N ALA A 310 12.76 -3.40 8.60
CA ALA A 310 11.38 -3.31 8.15
C ALA A 310 10.73 -4.68 7.92
N VAL A 311 11.49 -5.66 7.41
CA VAL A 311 10.94 -6.96 7.00
C VAL A 311 10.98 -8.00 8.11
N MET A 312 12.08 -8.08 8.86
CA MET A 312 12.34 -9.19 9.78
C MET A 312 11.30 -9.30 10.92
N PRO A 313 10.84 -8.21 11.58
CA PRO A 313 9.81 -8.33 12.62
C PRO A 313 8.50 -8.91 12.07
N THR A 314 8.05 -8.42 10.92
CA THR A 314 6.84 -8.89 10.24
C THR A 314 6.98 -10.34 9.78
N PHE A 315 8.16 -10.73 9.29
CA PHE A 315 8.44 -12.11 8.91
C PHE A 315 8.49 -13.04 10.11
N GLU A 316 9.10 -12.61 11.22
CA GLU A 316 9.14 -13.37 12.47
C GLU A 316 7.74 -13.61 13.02
N GLU A 317 6.88 -12.59 13.05
CA GLU A 317 5.46 -12.72 13.43
C GLU A 317 4.72 -13.71 12.53
N TYR A 318 4.92 -13.61 11.21
CA TYR A 318 4.36 -14.56 10.25
C TYR A 318 4.82 -16.00 10.53
N LEU A 319 6.13 -16.21 10.73
CA LEU A 319 6.69 -17.54 11.03
C LEU A 319 6.10 -18.13 12.32
N GLN A 320 5.98 -17.31 13.36
CA GLN A 320 5.42 -17.68 14.65
C GLN A 320 3.93 -18.03 14.55
N SER A 321 3.20 -17.49 13.57
CA SER A 321 1.77 -17.77 13.37
C SER A 321 1.50 -19.00 12.49
N ARG A 322 2.43 -19.38 11.59
CA ARG A 322 2.19 -20.41 10.56
C ARG A 322 3.00 -21.69 10.69
N PHE A 323 4.17 -21.65 11.31
CA PHE A 323 5.12 -22.77 11.29
C PHE A 323 5.34 -23.44 12.65
N LYS A 324 4.50 -23.13 13.63
CA LYS A 324 4.43 -23.88 14.88
C LYS A 324 3.66 -25.18 14.67
N ASN A 325 4.00 -26.20 15.43
CA ASN A 325 3.17 -27.40 15.54
C ASN A 325 2.20 -27.29 16.73
N GLU A 326 1.23 -28.19 16.79
CA GLU A 326 0.19 -28.19 17.83
C GLU A 326 0.78 -28.31 19.26
N GLU A 327 1.82 -29.12 19.45
CA GLU A 327 2.48 -29.24 20.76
C GLU A 327 3.14 -27.93 21.22
N GLU A 328 3.79 -27.22 20.29
CA GLU A 328 4.45 -25.94 20.53
C GLU A 328 3.43 -24.85 20.85
N GLU A 329 2.30 -24.82 20.14
CA GLU A 329 1.19 -23.92 20.41
C GLU A 329 0.56 -24.19 21.78
N ASN A 330 0.27 -25.44 22.10
CA ASN A 330 -0.28 -25.85 23.40
C ASN A 330 0.67 -25.51 24.55
N PHE A 331 1.98 -25.69 24.36
CA PHE A 331 2.98 -25.29 25.35
C PHE A 331 2.99 -23.78 25.58
N LEU A 332 3.02 -22.98 24.52
CA LEU A 332 3.02 -21.52 24.62
C LEU A 332 1.72 -20.99 25.23
N HIS A 333 0.58 -21.60 24.90
CA HIS A 333 -0.71 -21.26 25.49
C HIS A 333 -0.73 -21.56 27.00
N SER A 334 -0.28 -22.74 27.40
CA SER A 334 -0.18 -23.14 28.82
C SER A 334 0.77 -22.25 29.60
N GLN A 335 1.91 -21.90 28.99
CA GLN A 335 2.89 -21.00 29.56
C GLN A 335 2.30 -19.59 29.76
N ARG A 336 1.56 -19.08 28.77
CA ARG A 336 0.87 -17.79 28.87
C ARG A 336 -0.16 -17.79 30.00
N ILE A 337 -1.03 -18.81 30.08
CA ILE A 337 -2.01 -18.93 31.16
C ILE A 337 -1.33 -18.90 32.53
N PHE A 338 -0.21 -19.61 32.67
CA PHE A 338 0.54 -19.66 33.91
C PHE A 338 1.10 -18.29 34.32
N PHE A 339 1.69 -17.54 33.38
CA PHE A 339 2.21 -16.20 33.68
C PHE A 339 1.10 -15.17 33.87
N ASP A 340 0.00 -15.25 33.11
CA ASP A 340 -1.19 -14.41 33.30
C ASP A 340 -1.80 -14.64 34.69
N TYR A 341 -1.82 -15.89 35.19
CA TYR A 341 -2.23 -16.21 36.56
C TYR A 341 -1.30 -15.59 37.62
N ILE A 342 0.02 -15.64 37.40
CA ILE A 342 1.00 -15.01 38.29
C ILE A 342 0.79 -13.48 38.33
N ASP A 343 0.56 -12.87 37.17
CA ASP A 343 0.35 -11.43 37.05
C ASP A 343 -0.99 -10.96 37.62
N ALA A 344 -2.01 -11.81 37.61
CA ALA A 344 -3.32 -11.56 38.21
C ALA A 344 -3.38 -11.84 39.73
N SER A 345 -2.27 -12.27 40.34
CA SER A 345 -2.21 -12.53 41.80
C SER A 345 -2.53 -11.27 42.60
N ALA A 346 -3.48 -11.38 43.53
CA ALA A 346 -3.86 -10.29 44.44
C ALA A 346 -2.73 -9.89 45.42
N ASP A 347 -1.74 -10.76 45.59
CA ASP A 347 -0.54 -10.52 46.38
C ASP A 347 0.62 -10.04 45.49
N PRO A 348 1.06 -8.77 45.61
CA PRO A 348 2.17 -8.21 44.85
C PRO A 348 3.52 -8.90 45.10
N GLU A 349 3.71 -9.49 46.29
CA GLU A 349 4.95 -10.20 46.63
C GLU A 349 5.06 -11.52 45.86
N ILE A 350 3.94 -12.23 45.65
CA ILE A 350 3.90 -13.45 44.84
C ILE A 350 4.23 -13.15 43.39
N ALA A 351 3.69 -12.07 42.82
CA ALA A 351 3.99 -11.65 41.45
C ALA A 351 5.48 -11.28 41.29
N GLN A 352 6.04 -10.50 42.23
CA GLN A 352 7.46 -10.11 42.20
C GLN A 352 8.42 -11.27 42.45
N PHE A 353 8.10 -12.16 43.39
CA PHE A 353 8.89 -13.35 43.70
C PHE A 353 8.90 -14.29 42.50
N SER A 354 7.73 -14.58 41.93
CA SER A 354 7.58 -15.48 40.79
C SER A 354 8.34 -14.97 39.56
N LYS A 355 8.26 -13.66 39.26
CA LYS A 355 9.05 -13.03 38.18
C LYS A 355 10.57 -13.14 38.36
N LYS A 356 11.06 -13.13 39.60
CA LYS A 356 12.49 -13.22 39.91
C LYS A 356 13.01 -14.65 39.98
N HIS A 357 12.17 -15.61 40.36
CA HIS A 357 12.62 -16.95 40.75
C HIS A 357 12.11 -18.09 39.87
N ILE A 358 11.07 -17.88 39.05
CA ILE A 358 10.61 -18.88 38.09
C ILE A 358 11.43 -18.75 36.81
N GLN A 359 12.21 -19.78 36.53
CA GLN A 359 12.95 -19.92 35.27
C GLN A 359 12.41 -21.11 34.48
N VAL A 360 12.11 -20.89 33.20
CA VAL A 360 11.71 -21.96 32.28
C VAL A 360 12.94 -22.80 31.97
N LYS A 361 13.09 -23.95 32.64
CA LYS A 361 14.26 -24.83 32.50
C LYS A 361 14.28 -25.59 31.17
N SER A 362 13.12 -25.88 30.59
CA SER A 362 12.98 -26.54 29.28
C SER A 362 11.90 -25.82 28.49
N SER A 363 12.29 -25.16 27.41
CA SER A 363 11.34 -24.55 26.48
C SER A 363 11.02 -25.54 25.38
N LYS A 364 9.73 -25.84 25.18
CA LYS A 364 9.26 -26.46 23.93
C LYS A 364 9.01 -25.41 22.84
N ALA A 365 9.19 -24.12 23.11
CA ALA A 365 9.00 -23.09 22.10
C ALA A 365 10.05 -23.26 20.98
N PRO A 366 9.63 -23.24 19.70
CA PRO A 366 10.55 -23.42 18.59
C PRO A 366 11.50 -22.23 18.50
N SER A 367 12.78 -22.50 18.25
CA SER A 367 13.74 -21.45 17.94
C SER A 367 13.44 -20.80 16.59
N LEU A 368 13.89 -19.56 16.38
CA LEU A 368 13.79 -18.90 15.07
C LEU A 368 14.43 -19.74 13.96
N VAL A 369 15.56 -20.40 14.24
CA VAL A 369 16.23 -21.30 13.29
C VAL A 369 15.32 -22.47 12.90
N THR A 370 14.59 -23.05 13.86
CA THR A 370 13.64 -24.14 13.61
C THR A 370 12.51 -23.68 12.68
N LEU A 371 11.91 -22.52 12.98
CA LEU A 371 10.82 -21.96 12.16
C LEU A 371 11.28 -21.61 10.74
N LEU A 372 12.47 -21.00 10.61
CA LEU A 372 13.08 -20.68 9.31
C LEU A 372 13.34 -21.94 8.49
N ASN A 373 13.82 -23.02 9.09
CA ASN A 373 14.02 -24.29 8.39
C ASN A 373 12.70 -24.86 7.84
N ARG A 374 11.62 -24.85 8.64
CA ARG A 374 10.29 -25.31 8.20
C ARG A 374 9.75 -24.47 7.03
N ALA A 375 9.93 -23.15 7.13
CA ALA A 375 9.55 -22.22 6.08
C ALA A 375 10.35 -22.46 4.78
N ILE A 376 11.67 -22.56 4.87
CA ILE A 376 12.53 -22.84 3.72
C ILE A 376 12.17 -24.18 3.08
N ASN A 377 11.93 -25.24 3.87
CA ASN A 377 11.54 -26.53 3.33
C ASN A 377 10.23 -26.44 2.52
N THR A 378 9.24 -25.70 3.03
CA THR A 378 7.98 -25.47 2.31
C THR A 378 8.18 -24.77 0.96
N LEU A 379 9.15 -23.83 0.87
CA LEU A 379 9.46 -23.14 -0.36
C LEU A 379 10.32 -23.99 -1.31
N ARG A 380 11.21 -24.84 -0.77
CA ARG A 380 11.95 -25.84 -1.54
C ARG A 380 11.02 -26.84 -2.20
N ASP A 381 10.00 -27.30 -1.49
CA ASP A 381 8.94 -28.17 -2.04
C ASP A 381 8.17 -27.47 -3.18
N SER A 382 8.17 -26.13 -3.22
CA SER A 382 7.57 -25.32 -4.29
C SER A 382 8.56 -24.98 -5.44
N GLY A 383 9.79 -25.49 -5.38
CA GLY A 383 10.81 -25.33 -6.43
C GLY A 383 11.83 -24.22 -6.21
N PHE A 384 11.81 -23.51 -5.08
CA PHE A 384 12.80 -22.47 -4.77
C PHE A 384 14.04 -23.03 -4.08
N ARG A 385 15.15 -22.29 -4.16
CA ARG A 385 16.44 -22.69 -3.57
C ARG A 385 16.84 -21.72 -2.48
N PHE A 386 17.31 -22.27 -1.37
CA PHE A 386 17.87 -21.51 -0.26
C PHE A 386 19.02 -22.32 0.32
N ASP A 387 20.09 -21.64 0.73
CA ASP A 387 21.21 -22.27 1.40
C ASP A 387 20.81 -22.90 2.75
N GLU A 388 21.42 -24.02 3.11
CA GLU A 388 21.17 -24.73 4.37
C GLU A 388 21.70 -23.96 5.59
N THR A 389 22.72 -23.12 5.42
CA THR A 389 23.28 -22.32 6.53
C THR A 389 22.49 -21.04 6.80
N LEU A 390 21.65 -20.63 5.85
CA LEU A 390 20.90 -19.37 5.86
C LEU A 390 20.04 -19.16 7.12
N PRO A 391 19.28 -20.15 7.65
CA PRO A 391 18.54 -19.99 8.91
C PRO A 391 19.40 -19.56 10.10
N ARG A 392 20.59 -20.15 10.24
CA ARG A 392 21.52 -19.82 11.33
C ARG A 392 22.09 -18.42 11.16
N ARG A 393 22.44 -18.06 9.92
CA ARG A 393 22.92 -16.73 9.56
C ARG A 393 21.90 -15.63 9.87
N ILE A 394 20.65 -15.79 9.41
CA ILE A 394 19.55 -14.84 9.69
C ILE A 394 19.31 -14.71 11.20
N ALA A 395 19.25 -15.82 11.94
CA ALA A 395 19.03 -15.79 13.38
C ALA A 395 20.19 -15.09 14.13
N LYS A 396 21.43 -15.33 13.71
CA LYS A 396 22.61 -14.63 14.25
C LYS A 396 22.53 -13.14 13.96
N ARG A 397 22.17 -12.73 12.74
CA ARG A 397 22.01 -11.32 12.35
C ARG A 397 20.92 -10.64 13.18
N ARG A 398 19.76 -11.27 13.31
CA ARG A 398 18.64 -10.78 14.13
C ARG A 398 19.04 -10.53 15.59
N ALA A 399 19.91 -11.37 16.15
CA ALA A 399 20.40 -11.22 17.52
C ALA A 399 21.42 -10.09 17.70
N THR A 400 22.23 -9.77 16.68
CA THR A 400 23.31 -8.77 16.79
C THR A 400 22.88 -7.35 16.39
N MET A 401 21.91 -7.24 15.49
CA MET A 401 21.58 -5.97 14.80
C MET A 401 20.91 -4.91 15.69
N PHE A 402 20.37 -5.28 16.86
CA PHE A 402 19.69 -4.35 17.77
C PHE A 402 20.63 -3.70 18.80
N HIS A 403 21.92 -4.04 18.78
CA HIS A 403 22.87 -3.62 19.83
C HIS A 403 24.00 -2.68 19.34
N SER A 404 24.23 -2.55 18.04
CA SER A 404 25.06 -1.51 17.41
C SER A 404 25.03 -1.71 15.89
N ALA A 405 25.26 -0.67 15.08
CA ALA A 405 25.60 -0.85 13.67
C ALA A 405 27.09 -1.19 13.59
N PRO A 406 27.48 -2.47 13.43
CA PRO A 406 28.87 -2.85 13.52
C PRO A 406 29.60 -2.42 12.24
N ILE A 407 30.90 -2.14 12.36
CA ILE A 407 31.79 -2.05 11.20
C ILE A 407 31.88 -3.45 10.60
N MET A 408 31.35 -3.63 9.39
CA MET A 408 31.35 -4.91 8.67
C MET A 408 32.46 -4.91 7.62
N ASN A 409 33.10 -6.05 7.40
CA ASN A 409 33.93 -6.25 6.22
C ASN A 409 33.05 -6.56 4.99
N ASP A 410 33.64 -6.51 3.79
CA ASP A 410 32.87 -6.67 2.54
C ASP A 410 32.15 -8.03 2.46
N ASP A 411 32.77 -9.11 2.96
CA ASP A 411 32.16 -10.44 3.01
C ASP A 411 30.91 -10.46 3.92
N ASP A 412 30.97 -9.83 5.09
CA ASP A 412 29.84 -9.73 6.02
C ASP A 412 28.72 -8.84 5.45
N VAL A 413 29.06 -7.81 4.67
CA VAL A 413 28.08 -6.96 3.97
C VAL A 413 27.36 -7.76 2.88
N GLN A 414 28.10 -8.52 2.08
CA GLN A 414 27.52 -9.39 1.05
C GLN A 414 26.63 -10.46 1.68
N ALA A 415 27.10 -11.09 2.75
CA ALA A 415 26.31 -12.05 3.51
C ALA A 415 25.03 -11.41 4.08
N PHE A 416 25.10 -10.19 4.58
CA PHE A 416 23.94 -9.47 5.09
C PHE A 416 22.95 -9.08 3.98
N TYR A 417 23.47 -8.73 2.80
CA TYR A 417 22.68 -8.46 1.62
C TYR A 417 21.85 -9.68 1.19
N GLU A 418 22.47 -10.85 1.14
CA GLU A 418 21.79 -12.13 0.87
C GLU A 418 20.72 -12.44 1.93
N GLU A 419 21.05 -12.32 3.22
CA GLU A 419 20.10 -12.56 4.34
C GLU A 419 18.86 -11.66 4.21
N THR A 420 19.08 -10.39 3.89
CA THR A 420 18.00 -9.40 3.72
C THR A 420 17.13 -9.71 2.51
N ARG A 421 17.75 -10.06 1.37
CA ARG A 421 17.01 -10.48 0.16
C ARG A 421 16.21 -11.74 0.43
N ALA A 422 16.80 -12.73 1.10
CA ALA A 422 16.13 -13.99 1.38
C ALA A 422 14.90 -13.79 2.29
N VAL A 423 15.03 -13.03 3.39
CA VAL A 423 13.91 -12.73 4.29
C VAL A 423 12.78 -11.98 3.56
N THR A 424 13.16 -11.00 2.73
CA THR A 424 12.20 -10.26 1.89
C THR A 424 11.49 -11.17 0.89
N PHE A 425 12.24 -12.05 0.23
CA PHE A 425 11.72 -12.96 -0.78
C PHE A 425 10.81 -14.03 -0.18
N MET A 426 11.21 -14.64 0.94
CA MET A 426 10.37 -15.61 1.65
C MET A 426 9.05 -14.98 2.10
N LEU A 427 9.08 -13.78 2.70
CA LEU A 427 7.85 -13.07 3.08
C LEU A 427 6.96 -12.77 1.86
N MET A 428 7.56 -12.36 0.74
CA MET A 428 6.84 -12.13 -0.52
C MET A 428 6.15 -13.40 -1.01
N LEU A 429 6.87 -14.52 -1.11
CA LEU A 429 6.33 -15.80 -1.60
C LEU A 429 5.20 -16.31 -0.70
N PHE A 430 5.36 -16.25 0.62
CA PHE A 430 4.29 -16.66 1.52
C PHE A 430 3.07 -15.75 1.46
N THR A 431 3.27 -14.45 1.28
CA THR A 431 2.16 -13.51 1.09
C THR A 431 1.42 -13.79 -0.22
N LEU A 432 2.14 -14.11 -1.31
CA LEU A 432 1.53 -14.55 -2.58
C LEU A 432 0.74 -15.85 -2.41
N LYS A 433 1.30 -16.83 -1.68
CA LYS A 433 0.62 -18.09 -1.37
C LYS A 433 -0.67 -17.87 -0.57
N ASP A 434 -0.69 -16.93 0.36
CA ASP A 434 -1.90 -16.56 1.11
C ASP A 434 -2.99 -15.91 0.25
N PHE A 435 -2.62 -15.30 -0.89
CA PHE A 435 -3.55 -14.88 -1.94
C PHE A 435 -3.97 -16.02 -2.89
N GLY A 436 -3.47 -17.25 -2.66
CA GLY A 436 -3.77 -18.42 -3.48
C GLY A 436 -2.85 -18.61 -4.68
N VAL A 437 -1.83 -17.77 -4.88
CA VAL A 437 -0.93 -17.87 -6.04
C VAL A 437 -0.11 -19.16 -5.99
N SER A 438 0.00 -19.83 -7.14
CA SER A 438 0.76 -21.07 -7.25
C SER A 438 2.26 -20.81 -7.31
N LEU A 439 2.94 -21.11 -6.20
CA LEU A 439 4.38 -20.93 -6.08
C LEU A 439 5.19 -21.81 -7.07
N GLU A 440 4.65 -22.97 -7.47
CA GLU A 440 5.32 -23.88 -8.41
C GLU A 440 5.41 -23.32 -9.83
N ARG A 441 4.41 -22.55 -10.27
CA ARG A 441 4.46 -21.86 -11.57
C ARG A 441 5.35 -20.63 -11.49
N LEU A 442 5.27 -19.90 -10.38
CA LEU A 442 6.10 -18.72 -10.15
C LEU A 442 7.60 -19.06 -10.11
N SER A 443 8.01 -20.21 -9.55
CA SER A 443 9.42 -20.64 -9.54
C SER A 443 10.00 -20.90 -10.95
N LYS A 444 9.15 -21.03 -11.97
CA LYS A 444 9.53 -21.19 -13.39
C LYS A 444 9.51 -19.86 -14.15
N ALA A 445 9.04 -18.77 -13.53
CA ALA A 445 8.92 -17.44 -14.14
C ALA A 445 10.09 -16.53 -13.75
N TYR A 446 11.20 -16.60 -14.51
CA TYR A 446 12.43 -15.84 -14.22
C TYR A 446 12.29 -14.33 -14.34
N GLN A 447 11.68 -13.86 -15.42
CA GLN A 447 11.66 -12.42 -15.75
C GLN A 447 11.06 -11.56 -14.61
N PRO A 448 9.92 -11.92 -14.00
CA PRO A 448 9.36 -11.17 -12.87
C PRO A 448 10.19 -11.23 -11.58
N LEU A 449 11.06 -12.23 -11.46
CA LEU A 449 11.82 -12.54 -10.25
C LEU A 449 13.33 -12.36 -10.43
N ALA A 450 13.78 -11.68 -11.49
CA ALA A 450 15.19 -11.50 -11.80
C ALA A 450 16.01 -10.92 -10.63
N THR A 451 15.40 -10.09 -9.77
CA THR A 451 16.05 -9.57 -8.56
C THR A 451 16.27 -10.60 -7.45
N PHE A 452 15.86 -11.86 -7.66
CA PHE A 452 15.92 -12.99 -6.73
C PHE A 452 16.42 -14.27 -7.43
N ASP A 453 17.13 -14.11 -8.54
CA ASP A 453 17.77 -15.16 -9.33
C ASP A 453 18.54 -16.19 -8.49
N ASP A 454 19.29 -15.76 -7.47
CA ASP A 454 20.03 -16.65 -6.56
C ASP A 454 19.16 -17.67 -5.81
N PHE A 455 17.85 -17.42 -5.72
CA PHE A 455 16.88 -18.29 -5.05
C PHE A 455 15.99 -19.08 -6.02
N LEU A 456 16.18 -18.87 -7.32
CA LEU A 456 15.48 -19.61 -8.37
C LEU A 456 16.24 -20.90 -8.69
N PRO A 457 15.56 -21.91 -9.26
CA PRO A 457 16.26 -23.08 -9.79
C PRO A 457 17.24 -22.71 -10.90
N ASP A 458 18.18 -23.59 -11.23
CA ASP A 458 18.98 -23.46 -12.46
C ASP A 458 18.13 -24.01 -13.61
N TYR A 459 17.51 -23.14 -14.40
CA TYR A 459 16.98 -23.52 -15.70
C TYR A 459 17.91 -22.96 -16.78
N PRO A 460 18.20 -23.72 -17.84
CA PRO A 460 18.83 -23.14 -19.00
C PRO A 460 17.93 -22.02 -19.52
N LEU A 461 18.49 -20.81 -19.66
CA LEU A 461 17.79 -19.68 -20.27
C LEU A 461 17.18 -20.14 -21.59
N PRO A 462 15.92 -19.78 -21.90
CA PRO A 462 15.37 -20.05 -23.23
C PRO A 462 16.31 -19.41 -24.25
N SER A 463 16.90 -20.23 -25.11
CA SER A 463 17.67 -19.77 -26.26
C SER A 463 16.71 -19.00 -27.15
N PHE A 464 16.80 -17.67 -27.10
CA PHE A 464 16.16 -16.84 -28.12
C PHE A 464 16.79 -17.25 -29.46
N PRO A 465 16.01 -17.62 -30.49
CA PRO A 465 16.58 -17.79 -31.81
C PRO A 465 17.25 -16.48 -32.17
N SER A 466 18.57 -16.51 -32.31
CA SER A 466 19.31 -15.40 -32.89
C SER A 466 18.64 -15.10 -34.22
N SER A 467 18.16 -13.87 -34.41
CA SER A 467 17.83 -13.37 -35.73
C SER A 467 19.14 -13.32 -36.51
N SER A 468 19.52 -14.45 -37.09
CA SER A 468 20.55 -14.52 -38.12
C SER A 468 20.02 -13.68 -39.28
N GLN A 469 20.56 -12.48 -39.37
CA GLN A 469 20.66 -11.73 -40.60
C GLN A 469 21.45 -12.59 -41.58
N ASP A 470 20.74 -13.43 -42.34
CA ASP A 470 21.27 -14.02 -43.56
C ASP A 470 20.26 -13.80 -44.66
N GLY A 471 20.64 -12.96 -45.63
CA GLY A 471 20.02 -12.92 -46.94
C GLY A 471 19.59 -11.55 -47.43
N VAL A 472 20.55 -10.70 -47.82
CA VAL A 472 20.46 -10.02 -49.12
C VAL A 472 21.84 -10.03 -49.76
N GLY A 473 21.99 -10.88 -50.78
CA GLY A 473 23.09 -10.79 -51.72
C GLY A 473 22.95 -9.56 -52.62
N GLN A 474 24.09 -8.99 -52.98
CA GLN A 474 24.37 -8.54 -54.34
C GLN A 474 25.45 -9.45 -54.92
#